data_AF-A0A8E1C1D6-F1
#
_entry.id   AF-A0A8E1C1D6-F1
#
_cell.length_a   1.000
_cell.length_b   1.000
_cell.length_c   1.000
_cell.angle_alpha   90.00
_cell.angle_beta   90.00
_cell.angle_gamma   90.00
#
_symmetry.space_group_name_H-M   'P 1'
#
loop_
_entity.id
_entity.type
_entity.pdbx_description
1 polymer ?
#
loop_
_entity_poly.entity_id
_entity_poly.type
_entity_poly.pdbx_seq_one_letter_code
_entity_poly.pdbx_strand_id
1 'polypeptide(L)'
;MPQIAQIAETYSSQIFWLLLTFGFVFFVIGLGMVPKVQATADARDAKITGDLDAAKAAFARADEAEADYRARDAESRAVAQASLAKAKAEAAKASEVRLAAADADIASRIAAAEARIKAATDAAMAEIETVAADAARDMVARISGVNASEDAARNAVKAALAHG
;
A
#
# COMPACT_ATOMS: atom_id res chain seq x y z
N MET A 1 114.11 23.70 -3.64
CA MET A 1 113.19 24.24 -2.61
C MET A 1 112.36 23.09 -2.06
N PRO A 2 112.83 22.41 -1.00
CA PRO A 2 112.26 21.14 -0.51
C PRO A 2 110.86 21.27 0.14
N GLN A 3 110.40 22.49 0.44
CA GLN A 3 109.11 22.71 1.10
C GLN A 3 107.88 22.53 0.19
N ILE A 4 107.99 22.77 -1.14
CA ILE A 4 106.85 22.64 -2.06
C ILE A 4 106.51 21.15 -2.32
N ALA A 5 107.52 20.29 -2.36
CA ALA A 5 107.32 18.84 -2.55
C ALA A 5 106.65 18.18 -1.32
N GLN A 6 107.01 18.58 -0.10
CA GLN A 6 106.38 18.10 1.13
C GLN A 6 104.91 18.50 1.27
N ILE A 7 104.54 19.69 0.78
CA ILE A 7 103.15 20.15 0.73
C ILE A 7 102.36 19.25 -0.22
N ALA A 8 102.85 19.03 -1.44
CA ALA A 8 102.18 18.19 -2.44
C ALA A 8 101.92 16.76 -1.94
N GLU A 9 102.87 16.12 -1.26
CA GLU A 9 102.71 14.77 -0.70
C GLU A 9 101.68 14.72 0.43
N THR A 10 101.68 15.72 1.33
CA THR A 10 100.74 15.78 2.46
C THR A 10 99.30 16.01 1.98
N TYR A 11 99.12 16.96 1.04
CA TYR A 11 97.82 17.23 0.44
C TYR A 11 97.34 16.05 -0.42
N SER A 12 98.23 15.35 -1.13
CA SER A 12 97.87 14.14 -1.90
C SER A 12 97.35 13.02 -0.99
N SER A 13 98.00 12.80 0.17
CA SER A 13 97.54 11.82 1.16
C SER A 13 96.19 12.21 1.78
N GLN A 14 96.00 13.48 2.13
CA GLN A 14 94.71 13.98 2.65
C GLN A 14 93.59 13.84 1.62
N ILE A 15 93.85 14.20 0.36
CA ILE A 15 92.87 14.07 -0.72
C ILE A 15 92.55 12.59 -0.97
N PHE A 16 93.55 11.70 -0.95
CA PHE A 16 93.33 10.26 -1.09
C PHE A 16 92.39 9.71 -0.01
N TRP A 17 92.66 9.98 1.27
CA TRP A 17 91.81 9.50 2.36
C TRP A 17 90.44 10.18 2.38
N LEU A 18 90.36 11.45 1.99
CA LEU A 18 89.08 12.15 1.82
C LEU A 18 88.23 11.47 0.76
N LEU A 19 88.78 11.21 -0.43
CA LEU A 19 88.06 10.54 -1.51
C LEU A 19 87.67 9.11 -1.13
N LEU A 20 88.54 8.39 -0.44
CA LEU A 20 88.25 7.03 0.01
C LEU A 20 87.11 6.98 1.02
N THR A 21 87.17 7.83 2.05
CA THR A 21 86.14 7.87 3.11
C THR A 21 84.82 8.46 2.60
N PHE A 22 84.88 9.55 1.83
CA PHE A 22 83.72 10.16 1.19
C PHE A 22 83.07 9.18 0.20
N GLY A 23 83.86 8.53 -0.66
CA GLY A 23 83.36 7.53 -1.59
C GLY A 23 82.68 6.38 -0.85
N PHE A 24 83.32 5.83 0.19
CA PHE A 24 82.72 4.78 1.02
C PHE A 24 81.37 5.19 1.60
N VAL A 25 81.27 6.37 2.24
CA VAL A 25 80.01 6.88 2.80
C VAL A 25 78.97 7.14 1.71
N PHE A 26 79.38 7.71 0.57
CA PHE A 26 78.50 7.99 -0.56
C PHE A 26 77.87 6.71 -1.11
N PHE A 27 78.65 5.63 -1.30
CA PHE A 27 78.12 4.35 -1.74
C PHE A 27 77.22 3.71 -0.68
N VAL A 28 77.57 3.78 0.61
CA VAL A 28 76.73 3.23 1.69
C VAL A 28 75.36 3.95 1.75
N ILE A 29 75.34 5.28 1.66
CA ILE A 29 74.08 6.03 1.68
C ILE A 29 73.33 5.85 0.37
N GLY A 30 74.01 6.02 -0.77
CA GLY A 30 73.42 5.97 -2.11
C GLY A 30 72.86 4.60 -2.50
N LEU A 31 73.60 3.51 -2.25
CA LEU A 31 73.15 2.16 -2.57
C LEU A 31 72.43 1.47 -1.41
N GLY A 32 72.60 1.93 -0.16
CA GLY A 32 72.01 1.30 1.01
C GLY A 32 70.78 2.02 1.55
N MET A 33 70.90 3.31 1.85
CA MET A 33 69.89 4.05 2.60
C MET A 33 68.83 4.70 1.70
N VAL A 34 69.25 5.34 0.61
CA VAL A 34 68.36 5.97 -0.39
C VAL A 34 67.30 4.99 -0.92
N PRO A 35 67.63 3.77 -1.40
CA PRO A 35 66.60 2.86 -1.92
C PRO A 35 65.59 2.42 -0.83
N LYS A 36 65.99 2.34 0.44
CA LYS A 36 65.07 2.01 1.53
C LYS A 36 64.08 3.14 1.81
N VAL A 37 64.53 4.39 1.77
CA VAL A 37 63.66 5.56 1.94
C VAL A 37 62.69 5.65 0.76
N GLN A 38 63.19 5.47 -0.46
CA GLN A 38 62.35 5.49 -1.66
C GLN A 38 61.30 4.38 -1.63
N ALA A 39 61.68 3.14 -1.31
CA ALA A 39 60.72 2.04 -1.16
C ALA A 39 59.63 2.32 -0.11
N THR A 40 59.98 3.01 0.98
CA THR A 40 59.00 3.39 2.02
C THR A 40 58.05 4.48 1.51
N ALA A 41 58.55 5.45 0.76
CA ALA A 41 57.73 6.48 0.14
C ALA A 41 56.78 5.86 -0.90
N ASP A 42 57.29 5.04 -1.81
CA ASP A 42 56.50 4.36 -2.84
C ASP A 42 55.42 3.46 -2.22
N ALA A 43 55.75 2.73 -1.14
CA ALA A 43 54.78 1.89 -0.43
C ALA A 43 53.65 2.72 0.22
N ARG A 44 53.97 3.91 0.74
CA ARG A 44 52.96 4.83 1.30
C ARG A 44 52.08 5.40 0.20
N ASP A 45 52.67 5.85 -0.90
CA ASP A 45 51.92 6.40 -2.03
C ASP A 45 50.98 5.34 -2.63
N ALA A 46 51.48 4.12 -2.84
CA ALA A 46 50.67 2.99 -3.30
C ALA A 46 49.50 2.69 -2.34
N LYS A 47 49.74 2.73 -1.02
CA LYS A 47 48.69 2.52 -0.01
C LYS A 47 47.66 3.64 -0.02
N ILE A 48 48.08 4.89 -0.12
CA ILE A 48 47.17 6.05 -0.18
C ILE A 48 46.31 5.99 -1.44
N THR A 49 46.91 5.73 -2.59
CA THR A 49 46.16 5.58 -3.85
C THR A 49 45.18 4.40 -3.77
N GLY A 50 45.62 3.25 -3.25
CA GLY A 50 44.76 2.08 -3.07
C GLY A 50 43.58 2.35 -2.13
N ASP A 51 43.82 3.02 -1.00
CA ASP A 51 42.76 3.41 -0.07
C ASP A 51 41.78 4.41 -0.72
N LEU A 52 42.28 5.37 -1.48
CA LEU A 52 41.46 6.37 -2.17
C LEU A 52 40.56 5.73 -3.24
N ASP A 53 41.11 4.81 -4.03
CA ASP A 53 40.36 4.09 -5.05
C ASP A 53 39.32 3.15 -4.43
N ALA A 54 39.67 2.45 -3.35
CA ALA A 54 38.74 1.65 -2.59
C ALA A 54 37.61 2.50 -1.99
N ALA A 55 37.91 3.69 -1.46
CA ALA A 55 36.91 4.62 -0.96
C ALA A 55 35.98 5.10 -2.07
N LYS A 56 36.52 5.53 -3.22
CA LYS A 56 35.71 5.94 -4.39
C LYS A 56 34.79 4.81 -4.87
N ALA A 57 35.31 3.59 -4.96
CA ALA A 57 34.52 2.43 -5.35
C ALA A 57 33.44 2.07 -4.30
N ALA A 58 33.71 2.29 -3.02
CA ALA A 58 32.71 2.12 -1.97
C ALA A 58 31.60 3.19 -2.06
N PHE A 59 31.96 4.46 -2.30
CA PHE A 59 30.98 5.53 -2.52
C PHE A 59 30.12 5.27 -3.75
N ALA A 60 30.71 4.92 -4.89
CA ALA A 60 29.95 4.63 -6.11
C ALA A 60 28.94 3.48 -5.91
N ARG A 61 29.36 2.40 -5.22
CA ARG A 61 28.45 1.29 -4.88
C ARG A 61 27.36 1.69 -3.89
N ALA A 62 27.65 2.59 -2.96
CA ALA A 62 26.66 3.10 -2.02
C ALA A 62 25.61 3.96 -2.74
N ASP A 63 26.03 4.85 -3.64
CA ASP A 63 25.15 5.68 -4.45
C ASP A 63 24.25 4.82 -5.36
N GLU A 64 24.83 3.80 -6.00
CA GLU A 64 24.07 2.83 -6.83
C GLU A 64 23.03 2.07 -5.98
N ALA A 65 23.44 1.56 -4.82
CA ALA A 65 22.54 0.86 -3.91
C ALA A 65 21.42 1.77 -3.37
N GLU A 66 21.72 3.04 -3.09
CA GLU A 66 20.73 4.02 -2.66
C GLU A 66 19.75 4.34 -3.79
N ALA A 67 20.22 4.52 -5.02
CA ALA A 67 19.37 4.74 -6.19
C ALA A 67 18.42 3.57 -6.43
N ASP A 68 18.94 2.34 -6.40
CA ASP A 68 18.15 1.11 -6.54
C ASP A 68 17.13 0.96 -5.41
N TYR A 69 17.52 1.22 -4.17
CA TYR A 69 16.61 1.20 -3.02
C TYR A 69 15.48 2.21 -3.19
N ARG A 70 15.79 3.45 -3.57
CA ARG A 70 14.78 4.51 -3.80
C ARG A 70 13.83 4.14 -4.94
N ALA A 71 14.34 3.55 -6.02
CA ALA A 71 13.52 3.09 -7.13
C ALA A 71 12.55 1.98 -6.68
N ARG A 72 13.06 0.98 -5.94
CA ARG A 72 12.24 -0.12 -5.40
C ARG A 72 11.20 0.34 -4.38
N ASP A 73 11.54 1.30 -3.51
CA ASP A 73 10.59 1.88 -2.57
C ASP A 73 9.47 2.62 -3.30
N ALA A 74 9.82 3.43 -4.31
CA ALA A 74 8.84 4.15 -5.12
C ALA A 74 7.90 3.19 -5.88
N GLU A 75 8.45 2.14 -6.51
CA GLU A 75 7.68 1.10 -7.18
C GLU A 75 6.75 0.36 -6.20
N SER A 76 7.28 -0.05 -5.04
CA SER A 76 6.50 -0.75 -4.01
C SER A 76 5.34 0.11 -3.49
N ARG A 77 5.57 1.41 -3.28
CA ARG A 77 4.52 2.37 -2.91
C ARG A 77 3.47 2.50 -4.01
N ALA A 78 3.88 2.58 -5.27
CA ALA A 78 2.95 2.66 -6.39
C ALA A 78 2.07 1.41 -6.50
N VAL A 79 2.66 0.22 -6.38
CA VAL A 79 1.95 -1.06 -6.37
C VAL A 79 0.98 -1.14 -5.19
N ALA A 80 1.39 -0.73 -3.99
CA ALA A 80 0.53 -0.72 -2.81
C ALA A 80 -0.67 0.22 -3.00
N GLN A 81 -0.47 1.44 -3.51
CA GLN A 81 -1.56 2.38 -3.78
C GLN A 81 -2.51 1.87 -4.86
N ALA A 82 -1.98 1.27 -5.93
CA ALA A 82 -2.80 0.66 -6.99
C ALA A 82 -3.64 -0.51 -6.44
N SER A 83 -3.05 -1.37 -5.61
CA SER A 83 -3.74 -2.48 -4.95
C SER A 83 -4.86 -1.99 -4.02
N LEU A 84 -4.59 -0.96 -3.20
CA LEU A 84 -5.59 -0.34 -2.34
C LEU A 84 -6.74 0.30 -3.15
N ALA A 85 -6.42 1.00 -4.23
CA ALA A 85 -7.43 1.60 -5.11
C ALA A 85 -8.32 0.53 -5.75
N LYS A 86 -7.71 -0.55 -6.26
CA LYS A 86 -8.43 -1.70 -6.83
C LYS A 86 -9.34 -2.37 -5.80
N ALA A 87 -8.82 -2.67 -4.61
CA ALA A 87 -9.60 -3.29 -3.54
C ALA A 87 -10.79 -2.42 -3.10
N LYS A 88 -10.59 -1.10 -2.99
CA LYS A 88 -11.69 -0.15 -2.70
C LYS A 88 -12.76 -0.14 -3.80
N ALA A 89 -12.35 -0.12 -5.07
CA ALA A 89 -13.27 -0.15 -6.19
C ALA A 89 -14.09 -1.46 -6.24
N GLU A 90 -13.43 -2.60 -6.01
CA GLU A 90 -14.10 -3.91 -5.94
C GLU A 90 -15.06 -3.99 -4.74
N ALA A 91 -14.67 -3.48 -3.58
CA ALA A 91 -15.52 -3.43 -2.39
C ALA A 91 -16.75 -2.53 -2.60
N ALA A 92 -16.57 -1.36 -3.23
CA ALA A 92 -17.68 -0.45 -3.57
C ALA A 92 -18.68 -1.14 -4.51
N LYS A 93 -18.20 -1.75 -5.59
CA LYS A 93 -19.03 -2.49 -6.54
C LYS A 93 -19.77 -3.66 -5.88
N ALA A 94 -19.08 -4.42 -5.02
CA ALA A 94 -19.72 -5.51 -4.28
C ALA A 94 -20.81 -5.01 -3.32
N SER A 95 -20.60 -3.83 -2.73
CA SER A 95 -21.58 -3.19 -1.83
C SER A 95 -22.80 -2.71 -2.60
N GLU A 96 -22.62 -2.08 -3.77
CA GLU A 96 -23.71 -1.68 -4.67
C GLU A 96 -24.55 -2.88 -5.11
N VAL A 97 -23.93 -4.00 -5.50
CA VAL A 97 -24.64 -5.22 -5.88
C VAL A 97 -25.46 -5.79 -4.72
N ARG A 98 -24.88 -5.84 -3.51
CA ARG A 98 -25.58 -6.33 -2.32
C ARG A 98 -26.75 -5.42 -1.94
N LEU A 99 -26.56 -4.10 -2.04
CA LEU A 99 -27.60 -3.12 -1.74
C LEU A 99 -28.76 -3.26 -2.73
N ALA A 100 -28.47 -3.32 -4.04
CA ALA A 100 -29.49 -3.51 -5.07
C ALA A 100 -30.28 -4.82 -4.88
N ALA A 101 -29.60 -5.92 -4.49
CA ALA A 101 -30.26 -7.18 -4.19
C ALA A 101 -31.15 -7.08 -2.94
N ALA A 102 -30.68 -6.40 -1.88
CA ALA A 102 -31.46 -6.18 -0.67
C ALA A 102 -32.70 -5.30 -0.94
N ASP A 103 -32.54 -4.23 -1.73
CA ASP A 103 -33.65 -3.36 -2.12
C ASP A 103 -34.70 -4.12 -2.94
N ALA A 104 -34.28 -5.00 -3.85
CA ALA A 104 -35.19 -5.86 -4.61
C ALA A 104 -35.97 -6.84 -3.72
N ASP A 105 -35.31 -7.47 -2.73
CA ASP A 105 -35.95 -8.35 -1.76
C ASP A 105 -36.96 -7.58 -0.89
N ILE A 106 -36.56 -6.40 -0.38
CA ILE A 106 -37.43 -5.53 0.41
C ILE A 106 -38.66 -5.12 -0.40
N ALA A 107 -38.49 -4.70 -1.66
CA ALA A 107 -39.60 -4.36 -2.54
C ALA A 107 -40.56 -5.54 -2.76
N SER A 108 -40.03 -6.75 -2.96
CA SER A 108 -40.84 -7.97 -3.08
C SER A 108 -41.64 -8.25 -1.80
N ARG A 109 -41.01 -8.11 -0.63
CA ARG A 109 -41.67 -8.31 0.67
C ARG A 109 -42.75 -7.27 0.94
N ILE A 110 -42.54 -6.02 0.53
CA ILE A 110 -43.55 -4.95 0.62
C ILE A 110 -44.74 -5.31 -0.27
N ALA A 111 -44.51 -5.63 -1.55
CA ALA A 111 -45.60 -6.00 -2.47
C ALA A 111 -46.40 -7.22 -1.97
N ALA A 112 -45.72 -8.24 -1.41
CA ALA A 112 -46.37 -9.40 -0.82
C ALA A 112 -47.14 -9.06 0.47
N ALA A 113 -46.68 -8.08 1.26
CA ALA A 113 -47.42 -7.59 2.43
C ALA A 113 -48.66 -6.80 2.01
N GLU A 114 -48.55 -5.91 1.03
CA GLU A 114 -49.67 -5.14 0.48
C GLU A 114 -50.75 -6.06 -0.10
N ALA A 115 -50.36 -7.09 -0.86
CA ALA A 115 -51.29 -8.08 -1.38
C ALA A 115 -52.03 -8.84 -0.27
N ARG A 116 -51.35 -9.22 0.81
CA ARG A 116 -51.97 -9.86 1.98
C ARG A 116 -52.91 -8.94 2.72
N ILE A 117 -52.53 -7.66 2.90
CA ILE A 117 -53.38 -6.66 3.52
C ILE A 117 -54.65 -6.49 2.69
N LYS A 118 -54.52 -6.33 1.36
CA LYS A 118 -55.68 -6.22 0.47
C LYS A 118 -56.60 -7.44 0.58
N ALA A 119 -56.05 -8.65 0.51
CA ALA A 119 -56.85 -9.88 0.62
C ALA A 119 -57.56 -9.98 1.98
N ALA A 120 -56.89 -9.61 3.08
CA ALA A 120 -57.50 -9.58 4.41
C ALA A 120 -58.60 -8.51 4.51
N THR A 121 -58.41 -7.33 3.91
CA THR A 121 -59.43 -6.29 3.83
C THR A 121 -60.64 -6.75 3.02
N ASP A 122 -60.43 -7.34 1.84
CA ASP A 122 -61.51 -7.87 1.00
C ASP A 122 -62.31 -8.95 1.74
N ALA A 123 -61.62 -9.86 2.45
CA ALA A 123 -62.26 -10.90 3.27
C ALA A 123 -63.05 -10.30 4.45
N ALA A 124 -62.48 -9.33 5.17
CA ALA A 124 -63.16 -8.66 6.27
C ALA A 124 -64.43 -7.93 5.80
N MET A 125 -64.39 -7.27 4.64
CA MET A 125 -65.57 -6.62 4.04
C MET A 125 -66.66 -7.64 3.69
N ALA A 126 -66.29 -8.80 3.13
CA ALA A 126 -67.25 -9.87 2.82
C ALA A 126 -67.89 -10.49 4.07
N GLU A 127 -67.12 -10.63 5.16
CA GLU A 127 -67.65 -11.05 6.46
C GLU A 127 -68.61 -10.01 7.04
N ILE A 128 -68.29 -8.72 6.95
CA ILE A 128 -69.20 -7.63 7.38
C ILE A 128 -70.50 -7.66 6.58
N GLU A 129 -70.45 -7.85 5.25
CA GLU A 129 -71.65 -8.01 4.41
C GLU A 129 -72.53 -9.17 4.90
N THR A 130 -71.91 -10.30 5.22
CA THR A 130 -72.62 -11.51 5.69
C THR A 130 -73.25 -11.29 7.05
N VAL A 131 -72.49 -10.79 8.03
CA VAL A 131 -73.00 -10.50 9.39
C VAL A 131 -74.10 -9.44 9.37
N ALA A 132 -73.96 -8.41 8.54
CA ALA A 132 -74.99 -7.37 8.39
C ALA A 132 -76.28 -7.92 7.75
N ALA A 133 -76.17 -8.81 6.76
CA ALA A 133 -77.33 -9.47 6.16
C ALA A 133 -78.06 -10.37 7.17
N ASP A 134 -77.32 -11.16 7.96
CA ASP A 134 -77.90 -12.01 8.99
C ASP A 134 -78.58 -11.18 10.09
N ALA A 135 -77.92 -10.13 10.58
CA ALA A 135 -78.50 -9.21 11.56
C ALA A 135 -79.76 -8.50 11.03
N ALA A 136 -79.77 -8.09 9.75
CA ALA A 136 -80.94 -7.49 9.11
C ALA A 136 -82.11 -8.47 9.00
N ARG A 137 -81.86 -9.73 8.66
CA ARG A 137 -82.89 -10.78 8.63
C ARG A 137 -83.48 -11.02 10.01
N ASP A 138 -82.64 -11.14 11.03
CA ASP A 138 -83.08 -11.33 12.41
C ASP A 138 -83.95 -10.17 12.90
N MET A 139 -83.59 -8.92 12.57
CA MET A 139 -84.40 -7.74 12.88
C MET A 139 -85.76 -7.76 12.16
N VAL A 140 -85.79 -8.08 10.86
CA VAL A 140 -87.03 -8.15 10.07
C VAL A 140 -87.95 -9.25 10.61
N ALA A 141 -87.41 -10.42 10.94
CA ALA A 141 -88.17 -11.53 11.51
C ALA A 141 -88.78 -11.15 12.87
N ARG A 142 -88.03 -10.46 13.74
CA ARG A 142 -88.53 -10.01 15.05
C ARG A 142 -89.59 -8.91 14.97
N ILE A 143 -89.49 -7.99 14.01
CA ILE A 143 -90.40 -6.83 13.91
C ILE A 143 -91.67 -7.17 13.11
N SER A 144 -91.53 -7.87 11.98
CA SER A 144 -92.62 -8.10 11.02
C SER A 144 -93.20 -9.52 11.08
N GLY A 145 -92.52 -10.47 11.72
CA GLY A 145 -92.90 -11.89 11.73
C GLY A 145 -92.63 -12.63 10.41
N VAL A 146 -92.06 -11.95 9.41
CA VAL A 146 -91.75 -12.52 8.09
C VAL A 146 -90.28 -12.90 8.01
N ASN A 147 -89.99 -14.13 7.57
CA ASN A 147 -88.62 -14.57 7.28
C ASN A 147 -88.20 -14.10 5.89
N ALA A 148 -87.35 -13.07 5.84
CA ALA A 148 -86.71 -12.65 4.59
C ALA A 148 -85.74 -13.73 4.08
N SER A 149 -85.75 -13.96 2.77
CA SER A 149 -84.80 -14.88 2.13
C SER A 149 -83.37 -14.33 2.22
N GLU A 150 -82.39 -15.24 2.29
CA GLU A 150 -80.97 -14.88 2.40
C GLU A 150 -80.52 -14.01 1.22
N ASP A 151 -80.91 -14.37 0.01
CA ASP A 151 -80.56 -13.63 -1.22
C ASP A 151 -81.14 -12.21 -1.23
N ALA A 152 -82.36 -12.02 -0.73
CA ALA A 152 -82.99 -10.70 -0.68
C ALA A 152 -82.29 -9.78 0.34
N ALA A 153 -81.93 -10.31 1.51
CA ALA A 153 -81.20 -9.57 2.54
C ALA A 153 -79.76 -9.24 2.11
N ARG A 154 -79.02 -10.20 1.54
CA ARG A 154 -77.67 -9.94 1.01
C ARG A 154 -77.69 -8.87 -0.07
N ASN A 155 -78.62 -8.93 -1.03
CA ASN A 155 -78.72 -7.93 -2.10
C ASN A 155 -79.07 -6.53 -1.57
N ALA A 156 -79.96 -6.43 -0.58
CA ALA A 156 -80.32 -5.15 0.03
C ALA A 156 -79.17 -4.53 0.82
N VAL A 157 -78.41 -5.33 1.59
CA VAL A 157 -77.22 -4.88 2.31
C VAL A 157 -76.12 -4.45 1.34
N LYS A 158 -75.91 -5.19 0.26
CA LYS A 158 -74.94 -4.82 -0.79
C LYS A 158 -75.30 -3.49 -1.45
N ALA A 159 -76.57 -3.27 -1.75
CA ALA A 159 -77.03 -2.00 -2.31
C ALA A 159 -76.84 -0.84 -1.32
N ALA A 160 -77.08 -1.06 -0.02
CA ALA A 160 -76.86 -0.06 1.02
C ALA A 160 -75.38 0.28 1.21
N LEU A 161 -74.49 -0.71 1.21
CA LEU A 161 -73.04 -0.53 1.33
C LEU A 161 -72.40 0.10 0.09
N ALA A 162 -73.01 -0.02 -1.09
CA ALA A 162 -72.54 0.63 -2.31
C ALA A 162 -72.89 2.13 -2.41
N HIS A 163 -73.80 2.61 -1.55
CA HIS A 163 -74.31 3.99 -1.58
C HIS A 163 -73.99 4.80 -0.30
N GLY A 164 -73.30 4.20 0.68
CA GLY A 164 -72.76 4.87 1.87
C GLY A 164 -71.28 5.12 1.76
#